data_AF-A0AAU1T860-F1
#
_entry.id   AF-A0AAU1T860-F1
#
_cell.length_a   1.000
_cell.length_b   1.000
_cell.length_c   1.000
_cell.angle_alpha   90.00
_cell.angle_beta   90.00
_cell.angle_gamma   90.00
#
_symmetry.space_group_name_H-M   'P 1'
#
loop_
_entity.id
_entity.type
_entity.pdbx_description
1 polymer ?
#
loop_
_entity_poly.entity_id
_entity_poly.type
_entity_poly.pdbx_seq_one_letter_code
_entity_poly.pdbx_strand_id
1 'polypeptide(L)'
;MYLGEWAAIFAGIMEAGFEGATPVRLLSDPVYGEVDLTATARELVCLASAVAEGAGFISAASASSHDSNTLAGIKVGKALGSGLRIDLDAQRQTLVISGDADARAILAENLHAMATAEDGSHLHIDYYPEHPYLVEGSLPLVVNSPHGGMPTR
;
A
#
# COMPACT_ATOMS: atom_id res chain seq x y z
N MET A 1 21.39 12.00 -40.24
CA MET A 1 20.16 12.77 -39.93
C MET A 1 19.05 11.75 -39.76
N TYR A 2 18.57 11.61 -38.52
CA TYR A 2 17.36 10.96 -38.00
C TYR A 2 16.62 9.89 -38.83
N LEU A 3 16.48 8.70 -38.25
CA LEU A 3 15.22 8.13 -37.70
C LEU A 3 15.49 6.65 -37.39
N GLY A 4 15.23 6.18 -36.15
CA GLY A 4 15.13 4.72 -35.96
C GLY A 4 15.32 4.08 -34.59
N GLU A 5 15.42 4.80 -33.46
CA GLU A 5 15.67 4.12 -32.17
C GLU A 5 14.85 4.69 -31.00
N TRP A 6 13.52 4.62 -31.08
CA TRP A 6 12.67 4.84 -29.89
C TRP A 6 11.50 3.85 -29.74
N ALA A 7 11.44 2.78 -30.56
CA ALA A 7 10.33 1.82 -30.51
C ALA A 7 10.64 0.54 -29.70
N ALA A 8 11.74 0.48 -28.95
CA ALA A 8 12.21 -0.75 -28.28
C ALA A 8 12.17 -0.72 -26.74
N ILE A 9 11.50 0.25 -26.10
CA ILE A 9 11.45 0.33 -24.62
C ILE A 9 10.05 0.07 -24.03
N PHE A 10 8.99 -0.03 -24.83
CA PHE A 10 7.62 -0.19 -24.31
C PHE A 10 6.96 -1.57 -24.50
N ALA A 11 7.67 -2.59 -24.99
CA ALA A 11 7.08 -3.90 -25.26
C ALA A 11 7.81 -5.09 -24.57
N GLY A 12 8.56 -4.84 -23.50
CA GLY A 12 9.39 -5.85 -22.82
C GLY A 12 9.03 -6.16 -21.35
N ILE A 13 7.93 -5.61 -20.83
CA ILE A 13 7.47 -5.87 -19.44
C ILE A 13 5.98 -6.28 -19.46
N MET A 14 5.64 -7.25 -20.31
CA MET A 14 4.49 -8.12 -20.11
C MET A 14 4.99 -9.51 -20.50
N GLU A 15 4.59 -10.55 -19.77
CA GLU A 15 4.98 -11.95 -19.99
C GLU A 15 6.35 -12.38 -19.40
N ALA A 16 6.62 -12.02 -18.14
CA ALA A 16 7.39 -12.92 -17.26
C ALA A 16 6.40 -13.49 -16.24
N GLY A 17 5.99 -14.75 -16.46
CA GLY A 17 5.12 -15.49 -15.57
C GLY A 17 5.67 -15.51 -14.15
N PHE A 18 5.00 -14.82 -13.23
CA PHE A 18 5.14 -15.02 -11.80
C PHE A 18 4.08 -16.04 -11.39
N GLU A 19 4.38 -17.32 -11.55
CA GLU A 19 3.57 -18.37 -10.94
C GLU A 19 3.68 -18.22 -9.41
N GLY A 20 2.61 -17.71 -8.78
CA GLY A 20 2.40 -17.77 -7.34
C GLY A 20 2.49 -16.47 -6.54
N ALA A 21 2.85 -15.31 -7.13
CA ALA A 21 2.73 -14.04 -6.40
C ALA A 21 1.30 -13.53 -6.47
N THR A 22 0.56 -13.63 -5.37
CA THR A 22 -0.75 -12.97 -5.25
C THR A 22 -0.52 -11.47 -5.31
N PRO A 23 -1.04 -10.76 -6.33
CA PRO A 23 -0.84 -9.32 -6.45
C PRO A 23 -1.48 -8.57 -5.28
N VAL A 24 -1.01 -7.34 -5.02
CA VAL A 24 -1.63 -6.41 -4.03
C VAL A 24 -3.14 -6.40 -4.17
N ARG A 25 -3.87 -6.62 -3.07
CA ARG A 25 -5.31 -6.45 -2.95
C ARG A 25 -5.62 -5.42 -1.89
N LEU A 26 -6.60 -4.57 -2.20
CA LEU A 26 -7.11 -3.52 -1.33
C LEU A 26 -8.63 -3.62 -1.29
N LEU A 27 -9.18 -3.85 -0.10
CA LEU A 27 -10.62 -3.92 0.11
C LEU A 27 -11.02 -2.86 1.12
N SER A 28 -11.95 -2.00 0.76
CA SER A 28 -12.57 -1.08 1.70
C SER A 28 -13.74 -1.80 2.38
N ASP A 29 -13.70 -1.90 3.71
CA ASP A 29 -14.80 -2.43 4.49
C ASP A 29 -15.71 -1.26 4.95
N PRO A 30 -16.92 -1.12 4.38
CA PRO A 30 -17.84 -0.05 4.75
C PRO A 30 -18.49 -0.25 6.13
N VAL A 31 -18.42 -1.46 6.70
CA VAL A 31 -18.98 -1.76 8.03
C VAL A 31 -18.09 -1.21 9.13
N TYR A 32 -16.77 -1.39 9.01
CA TYR A 32 -15.79 -0.91 9.98
C TYR A 32 -15.14 0.41 9.58
N GLY A 33 -15.30 0.85 8.33
CA GLY A 33 -14.70 2.08 7.82
C GLY A 33 -13.19 1.97 7.65
N GLU A 34 -12.68 0.76 7.38
CA GLU A 34 -11.26 0.45 7.26
C GLU A 34 -10.90 -0.03 5.85
N VAL A 35 -9.60 -0.11 5.58
CA VAL A 35 -9.07 -0.72 4.36
C VAL A 35 -8.17 -1.88 4.72
N ASP A 36 -8.46 -3.05 4.16
CA ASP A 36 -7.60 -4.22 4.20
C ASP A 36 -6.60 -4.20 3.05
N LEU A 37 -5.31 -4.27 3.40
CA LEU A 37 -4.21 -4.48 2.48
C LEU A 37 -3.70 -5.91 2.62
N THR A 38 -3.75 -6.65 1.52
CA THR A 38 -3.06 -7.93 1.36
C THR A 38 -2.02 -7.80 0.25
N ALA A 39 -0.78 -8.18 0.52
CA ALA A 39 0.31 -8.07 -0.43
C ALA A 39 1.38 -9.12 -0.11
N THR A 40 2.21 -9.47 -1.09
CA THR A 40 3.42 -10.27 -0.85
C THR A 40 4.48 -9.48 -0.08
N ALA A 41 5.44 -10.17 0.52
CA ALA A 41 6.57 -9.54 1.21
C ALA A 41 7.32 -8.56 0.29
N ARG A 42 7.51 -8.93 -0.98
CA ARG A 42 8.15 -8.07 -1.98
C ARG A 42 7.34 -6.79 -2.22
N GLU A 43 6.03 -6.90 -2.36
CA GLU A 43 5.16 -5.74 -2.60
C GLU A 43 5.08 -4.82 -1.37
N LEU A 44 5.08 -5.37 -0.15
CA LEU A 44 5.17 -4.58 1.08
C LEU A 44 6.51 -3.83 1.18
N VAL A 45 7.62 -4.45 0.77
CA VAL A 45 8.91 -3.74 0.67
C VAL A 45 8.84 -2.62 -0.35
N CYS A 46 8.26 -2.85 -1.53
CA CYS A 46 8.06 -1.79 -2.53
C CYS A 46 7.18 -0.65 -2.00
N LEU A 47 6.12 -0.96 -1.25
CA LEU A 47 5.27 0.04 -0.61
C LEU A 47 6.03 0.82 0.45
N ALA A 48 6.79 0.14 1.32
CA ALA A 48 7.63 0.78 2.31
C ALA A 48 8.61 1.78 1.66
N SER A 49 9.27 1.40 0.57
CA SER A 49 10.16 2.30 -0.18
C SER A 49 9.40 3.52 -0.74
N ALA A 50 8.26 3.31 -1.40
CA ALA A 50 7.45 4.40 -1.93
C ALA A 50 7.00 5.38 -0.82
N VAL A 51 6.59 4.85 0.34
CA VAL A 51 6.23 5.62 1.54
C VAL A 51 7.41 6.42 2.05
N ALA A 52 8.58 5.81 2.24
CA ALA A 52 9.78 6.51 2.69
C ALA A 52 10.15 7.68 1.74
N GLU A 53 10.16 7.42 0.44
CA GLU A 53 10.45 8.41 -0.59
C GLU A 53 9.39 9.51 -0.68
N GLY A 54 8.15 9.21 -0.27
CA GLY A 54 7.00 10.10 -0.34
C GLY A 54 6.46 10.27 -1.75
N ALA A 55 6.67 9.30 -2.61
CA ALA A 55 6.23 9.33 -3.99
C ALA A 55 6.06 7.90 -4.52
N GLY A 56 4.99 7.68 -5.26
CA GLY A 56 4.78 6.42 -5.96
C GLY A 56 3.32 6.09 -6.14
N PHE A 57 3.09 5.08 -6.97
CA PHE A 57 1.79 4.46 -7.13
C PHE A 57 1.96 2.95 -7.23
N ILE A 58 1.21 2.21 -6.42
CA ILE A 58 1.15 0.75 -6.45
C ILE A 58 -0.24 0.36 -6.90
N SER A 59 -0.30 -0.32 -8.05
CA SER A 59 -1.57 -0.83 -8.58
C SER A 59 -2.01 -2.03 -7.75
N ALA A 60 -3.29 -2.06 -7.37
CA ALA A 60 -3.90 -3.26 -6.82
C ALA A 60 -4.48 -4.11 -7.96
N ALA A 61 -4.49 -5.41 -7.78
CA ALA A 61 -5.22 -6.30 -8.66
C ALA A 61 -6.71 -6.02 -8.54
N SER A 62 -7.31 -5.76 -9.69
CA SER A 62 -8.75 -5.61 -9.79
C SER A 62 -9.41 -6.95 -9.46
N ALA A 63 -10.29 -6.97 -8.46
CA ALA A 63 -11.26 -8.04 -8.34
C ALA A 63 -12.19 -7.95 -9.56
N SER A 64 -12.63 -9.10 -10.09
CA SER A 64 -13.51 -9.19 -11.25
C SER A 64 -14.75 -8.30 -11.10
N SER A 65 -14.71 -7.10 -11.70
CA SER A 65 -15.73 -6.10 -12.08
C SER A 65 -17.04 -5.90 -11.29
N HIS A 66 -17.27 -6.60 -10.17
CA HIS A 66 -18.53 -6.57 -9.42
C HIS A 66 -18.35 -6.30 -7.94
N ASP A 67 -17.11 -6.20 -7.45
CA ASP A 67 -16.85 -5.91 -6.04
C ASP A 67 -16.57 -4.41 -5.87
N SER A 68 -17.62 -3.64 -5.54
CA SER A 68 -17.59 -2.17 -5.38
C SER A 68 -16.62 -1.69 -4.30
N ASN A 69 -16.07 -2.62 -3.52
CA ASN A 69 -15.23 -2.35 -2.38
C ASN A 69 -13.73 -2.49 -2.72
N THR A 70 -13.39 -2.92 -3.94
CA THR A 70 -11.98 -3.07 -4.34
C THR A 70 -11.39 -1.74 -4.79
N LEU A 71 -10.25 -1.36 -4.22
CA LEU A 71 -9.51 -0.17 -4.64
C LEU A 71 -8.58 -0.51 -5.82
N ALA A 72 -8.36 0.48 -6.68
CA ALA A 72 -7.46 0.42 -7.83
C ALA A 72 -5.98 0.47 -7.45
N GLY A 73 -5.63 0.97 -6.26
CA GLY A 73 -4.25 1.03 -5.81
C GLY A 73 -4.00 1.96 -4.63
N ILE A 74 -2.71 2.20 -4.38
CA ILE A 74 -2.19 3.09 -3.33
C ILE A 74 -1.37 4.19 -4.00
N LYS A 75 -1.70 5.44 -3.70
CA LYS A 75 -0.91 6.61 -4.09
C LYS A 75 -0.20 7.17 -2.88
N VAL A 76 1.11 7.38 -3.02
CA VAL A 76 1.93 8.00 -1.98
C VAL A 76 2.33 9.41 -2.40
N GLY A 77 2.25 10.35 -1.44
CA GLY A 77 2.66 11.73 -1.64
C GLY A 77 3.34 12.36 -0.43
N LYS A 78 4.00 13.49 -0.68
CA LYS A 78 4.47 14.42 0.35
C LYS A 78 3.33 15.38 0.72
N ALA A 79 3.20 15.67 2.00
CA ALA A 79 2.33 16.72 2.49
C ALA A 79 3.12 17.70 3.38
N LEU A 80 2.65 18.94 3.44
CA LEU A 80 3.13 19.93 4.42
C LEU A 80 2.28 19.80 5.68
N GLY A 81 2.91 19.77 6.85
CA GLY A 81 2.23 19.56 8.14
C GLY A 81 2.84 18.39 8.90
N SER A 82 2.53 18.28 10.19
CA SER A 82 3.01 17.18 11.03
C SER A 82 2.07 15.99 10.92
N GLY A 83 2.64 14.80 10.81
CA GLY A 83 1.94 13.53 10.73
C GLY A 83 1.70 13.02 9.30
N LEU A 84 1.06 11.86 9.27
CA LEU A 84 0.68 11.08 8.12
C LEU A 84 -0.84 10.94 8.09
N ARG A 85 -1.43 11.22 6.94
CA ARG A 85 -2.83 11.04 6.62
C ARG A 85 -2.99 9.87 5.67
N ILE A 86 -3.90 8.97 6.03
CA ILE A 86 -4.46 7.95 5.16
C ILE A 86 -5.87 8.38 4.79
N ASP A 87 -6.17 8.44 3.49
CA ASP A 87 -7.46 8.90 2.97
C ASP A 87 -7.89 8.05 1.77
N LEU A 88 -9.16 8.16 1.38
CA LEU A 88 -9.71 7.49 0.22
C LEU A 88 -10.10 8.49 -0.87
N ASP A 89 -9.41 8.44 -2.02
CA ASP A 89 -9.86 9.12 -3.23
C ASP A 89 -10.97 8.27 -3.87
N ALA A 90 -12.22 8.57 -3.55
CA ALA A 90 -13.39 7.86 -4.06
C ALA A 90 -13.56 7.99 -5.58
N GLN A 91 -13.08 9.08 -6.19
CA GLN A 91 -13.19 9.25 -7.65
C GLN A 91 -12.22 8.32 -8.38
N ARG A 92 -11.02 8.14 -7.84
CA ARG A 92 -9.98 7.26 -8.41
C ARG A 92 -9.96 5.86 -7.81
N GLN A 93 -10.80 5.60 -6.80
CA GLN A 93 -10.80 4.38 -6.01
C GLN A 93 -9.40 4.04 -5.50
N THR A 94 -8.73 5.00 -4.86
CA THR A 94 -7.30 4.87 -4.50
C THR A 94 -7.08 5.25 -3.05
N LEU A 95 -6.35 4.42 -2.32
CA LEU A 95 -5.86 4.76 -0.98
C LEU A 95 -4.74 5.79 -1.11
N VAL A 96 -4.88 6.94 -0.44
CA VAL A 96 -3.90 8.03 -0.49
C VAL A 96 -3.15 8.07 0.84
N ILE A 97 -1.84 7.90 0.78
CA ILE A 97 -0.94 8.04 1.93
C ILE A 97 -0.11 9.31 1.72
N SER A 98 -0.25 10.28 2.63
CA SER A 98 0.50 11.53 2.53
C SER A 98 0.92 12.04 3.90
N GLY A 99 2.12 12.60 4.02
CA GLY A 99 2.63 13.08 5.30
C GLY A 99 3.99 13.73 5.18
N ASP A 100 4.53 14.19 6.31
CA ASP A 100 5.92 14.62 6.42
C ASP A 100 6.90 13.42 6.38
N ALA A 101 8.19 13.73 6.35
CA ALA A 101 9.23 12.72 6.20
C ALA A 101 9.34 11.78 7.41
N ASP A 102 9.21 12.30 8.64
CA ASP A 102 9.40 11.52 9.86
C ASP A 102 8.22 10.57 10.06
N ALA A 103 7.00 11.06 9.87
CA ALA A 103 5.80 10.23 9.96
C ALA A 103 5.76 9.14 8.88
N ARG A 104 6.22 9.44 7.65
CA ARG A 104 6.36 8.44 6.60
C ARG A 104 7.46 7.41 6.90
N ALA A 105 8.57 7.82 7.50
CA ALA A 105 9.63 6.89 7.87
C ALA A 105 9.10 5.81 8.84
N ILE A 106 8.32 6.22 9.84
CA ILE A 106 7.68 5.29 10.80
C ILE A 106 6.76 4.29 10.07
N LEU A 107 5.88 4.78 9.19
CA LEU A 107 5.01 3.88 8.43
C LEU A 107 5.80 2.93 7.52
N ALA A 108 6.85 3.42 6.86
CA ALA A 108 7.72 2.60 6.03
C ALA A 108 8.41 1.49 6.84
N GLU A 109 8.90 1.80 8.04
CA GLU A 109 9.49 0.80 8.94
C GLU A 109 8.48 -0.26 9.35
N ASN A 110 7.25 0.14 9.70
CA ASN A 110 6.16 -0.79 10.04
C ASN A 110 5.83 -1.74 8.88
N LEU A 111 5.72 -1.21 7.66
CA LEU A 111 5.46 -2.00 6.46
C LEU A 111 6.62 -2.96 6.14
N HIS A 112 7.85 -2.50 6.31
CA HIS A 112 9.03 -3.34 6.13
C HIS A 112 9.09 -4.46 7.18
N ALA A 113 8.76 -4.15 8.44
CA ALA A 113 8.67 -5.15 9.50
C ALA A 113 7.63 -6.23 9.16
N MET A 114 6.44 -5.83 8.71
CA MET A 114 5.40 -6.75 8.24
C MET A 114 5.83 -7.61 7.06
N ALA A 115 6.64 -7.08 6.14
CA ALA A 115 7.17 -7.87 5.03
C ALA A 115 8.08 -9.02 5.50
N THR A 116 8.81 -8.81 6.60
CA THR A 116 9.78 -9.78 7.15
C THR A 116 9.23 -10.63 8.29
N ALA A 117 8.08 -10.28 8.85
CA ALA A 117 7.49 -10.96 9.99
C ALA A 117 7.00 -12.36 9.61
N GLU A 118 7.56 -13.39 10.24
CA GLU A 118 7.22 -14.79 9.95
C GLU A 118 5.94 -15.26 10.66
N ASP A 119 5.40 -14.46 11.58
CA ASP A 119 4.36 -14.85 12.54
C ASP A 119 2.93 -14.61 12.05
N GLY A 120 2.64 -14.70 10.75
CA GLY A 120 1.28 -14.72 10.17
C GLY A 120 0.31 -13.58 10.56
N SER A 121 0.77 -12.59 11.32
CA SER A 121 -0.04 -11.59 12.03
C SER A 121 -0.64 -10.53 11.09
N HIS A 122 -1.36 -9.57 11.64
CA HIS A 122 -1.74 -8.36 10.91
C HIS A 122 -1.41 -7.13 11.74
N LEU A 123 -1.15 -6.03 11.05
CA LEU A 123 -0.86 -4.74 11.66
C LEU A 123 -2.07 -3.83 11.50
N HIS A 124 -2.63 -3.39 12.62
CA HIS A 124 -3.63 -2.33 12.67
C HIS A 124 -2.93 -0.96 12.69
N ILE A 125 -3.33 -0.08 11.79
CA ILE A 125 -2.83 1.28 11.64
C ILE A 125 -4.02 2.21 11.80
N ASP A 126 -4.27 2.60 13.06
CA ASP A 126 -5.34 3.54 13.40
C ASP A 126 -4.77 4.77 14.10
N TYR A 127 -5.54 5.85 14.02
CA TYR A 127 -5.26 7.04 14.80
C TYR A 127 -5.57 6.79 16.28
N TYR A 128 -4.58 7.06 17.13
CA TYR A 128 -4.74 7.24 18.56
C TYR A 128 -4.04 8.54 18.98
N PRO A 129 -4.59 9.35 19.90
CA PRO A 129 -3.97 10.60 20.33
C PRO A 129 -2.53 10.46 20.83
N GLU A 130 -2.18 9.29 21.36
CA GLU A 130 -0.87 8.95 21.88
C GLU A 130 0.08 8.37 20.81
N HIS A 131 -0.42 8.02 19.61
CA HIS A 131 0.38 7.51 18.51
C HIS A 131 0.97 8.66 17.70
N PRO A 132 2.31 8.72 17.53
CA PRO A 132 2.98 9.98 17.21
C PRO A 132 2.90 10.41 15.74
N TYR A 133 2.34 9.58 14.85
CA TYR A 133 2.55 9.77 13.41
C TYR A 133 1.28 9.82 12.56
N LEU A 134 0.12 9.36 13.02
CA LEU A 134 -1.14 9.48 12.28
C LEU A 134 -1.87 10.76 12.67
N VAL A 135 -2.45 11.45 11.69
CA VAL A 135 -3.31 12.60 11.96
C VAL A 135 -4.74 12.15 12.25
N GLU A 136 -5.44 12.88 13.11
CA GLU A 136 -6.85 12.64 13.43
C GLU A 136 -7.71 12.61 12.16
N GLY A 137 -8.62 11.65 12.07
CA GLY A 137 -9.47 11.44 10.90
C GLY A 137 -8.74 10.82 9.71
N SER A 138 -7.58 10.18 9.94
CA SER A 138 -7.02 9.22 8.99
C SER A 138 -7.87 7.95 8.96
N LEU A 139 -7.99 7.35 7.78
CA LEU A 139 -8.68 6.08 7.60
C LEU A 139 -7.87 4.93 8.25
N PRO A 140 -8.53 4.09 9.07
CA PRO A 140 -7.97 2.81 9.52
C PRO A 140 -7.43 1.95 8.37
N LEU A 141 -6.23 1.40 8.54
CA LEU A 141 -5.60 0.49 7.58
C LEU A 141 -5.14 -0.78 8.29
N VAL A 142 -5.59 -1.93 7.78
CA VAL A 142 -5.17 -3.25 8.25
C VAL A 142 -4.21 -3.84 7.23
N VAL A 143 -2.98 -4.13 7.65
CA VAL A 143 -1.96 -4.76 6.79
C VAL A 143 -1.83 -6.23 7.16
N ASN A 144 -2.23 -7.12 6.25
CA ASN A 144 -2.18 -8.55 6.46
C ASN A 144 -0.76 -9.09 6.19
N SER A 145 -0.28 -10.02 7.03
CA SER A 145 1.02 -10.66 6.83
C SER A 145 1.07 -11.40 5.49
N PRO A 146 2.18 -11.28 4.75
CA PRO A 146 2.37 -12.01 3.50
C PRO A 146 2.55 -13.52 3.69
N HIS A 147 2.83 -13.98 4.91
CA HIS A 147 3.12 -15.39 5.20
C HIS A 147 1.90 -16.19 5.64
N GLY A 148 0.83 -15.51 6.08
CA GLY A 148 -0.41 -16.12 6.57
C GLY A 148 -0.23 -16.95 7.83
N GLY A 149 -1.29 -17.05 8.65
CA GLY A 149 -1.31 -17.93 9.81
C GLY A 149 -1.72 -17.22 11.10
N MET A 150 -2.16 -17.99 12.09
CA MET A 150 -2.36 -17.47 13.45
C MET A 150 -0.99 -17.12 14.06
N PRO A 151 -0.88 -16.03 14.85
CA PRO A 151 0.36 -15.70 15.54
C PRO A 151 0.87 -16.91 16.33
N THR A 152 2.12 -17.32 16.08
CA THR A 152 2.77 -18.34 16.92
C THR A 152 3.04 -17.74 18.28
N ARG A 153 2.32 -18.26 19.28
CA ARG A 153 2.34 -17.82 20.68
C ARG A 153 3.62 -18.20 21.41
#